data_AF-A0A929NSX4-F1
#
_entry.id   AF-A0A929NSX4-F1
#
_cell.length_a   1.000
_cell.length_b   1.000
_cell.length_c   1.000
_cell.angle_alpha   90.00
_cell.angle_beta   90.00
_cell.angle_gamma   90.00
#
_symmetry.space_group_name_H-M   'P 1'
#
loop_
_entity.id
_entity.type
_entity.pdbx_description
1 polymer ?
#
loop_
_entity_poly.entity_id
_entity_poly.type
_entity_poly.pdbx_seq_one_letter_code
_entity_poly.pdbx_strand_id
1 'polypeptide(L)'
;MQRPAHTAIVAPLEQRANRRHHAGYNVTGNETVARPTLHSRLVNPPFGDPGVYVGFMFEKRGLLFDLGDLQPLSDRKLLRVGHVFVSHTHMDHFTGLDRLVRIFLGREKTLHLFGPPGFIDRVSHKLAAYT
;
A
#
# COMPACT_ATOMS: atom_id res chain seq x y z
N MET A 1 -31.70 -8.41 31.66
CA MET A 1 -31.59 -8.31 30.18
C MET A 1 -30.36 -7.47 29.87
N GLN A 2 -29.19 -8.13 29.85
CA GLN A 2 -27.88 -7.50 29.69
C GLN A 2 -27.44 -7.61 28.22
N ARG A 3 -26.92 -6.52 27.66
CA ARG A 3 -26.01 -6.55 26.50
C ARG A 3 -24.74 -5.79 26.92
N PRO A 4 -23.54 -6.36 26.76
CA PRO A 4 -22.30 -5.73 27.20
C PRO A 4 -21.73 -4.77 26.13
N ALA A 5 -20.85 -3.90 26.61
CA ALA A 5 -20.07 -2.94 25.85
C ALA A 5 -19.09 -3.60 24.86
N HIS A 6 -18.90 -2.97 23.69
CA HIS A 6 -17.66 -3.10 22.94
C HIS A 6 -16.95 -1.75 22.90
N THR A 7 -16.16 -1.57 23.95
CA THR A 7 -15.05 -0.65 24.12
C THR A 7 -14.14 -0.63 22.90
N ALA A 8 -13.96 0.56 22.32
CA ALA A 8 -12.83 0.83 21.44
C ALA A 8 -11.54 0.74 22.27
N ILE A 9 -10.72 -0.28 22.01
CA ILE A 9 -9.39 -0.38 22.61
C ILE A 9 -8.49 0.57 21.84
N VAL A 10 -8.35 1.78 22.38
CA VAL A 10 -7.24 2.68 22.07
C VAL A 10 -6.00 2.11 22.76
N ALA A 11 -5.04 1.61 21.98
CA ALA A 11 -3.75 1.20 22.52
C ALA A 11 -2.93 2.45 22.90
N PRO A 12 -2.29 2.52 24.08
CA PRO A 12 -1.48 3.66 24.48
C PRO A 12 -0.18 3.69 23.68
N LEU A 13 0.11 4.81 23.03
CA LEU A 13 1.41 5.07 22.41
C LEU A 13 2.40 5.58 23.48
N GLU A 14 2.83 4.69 24.38
CA GLU A 14 3.96 4.98 25.27
C GLU A 14 5.29 4.77 24.54
N GLN A 15 5.91 5.91 24.24
CA GLN A 15 7.33 6.20 24.39
C GLN A 15 8.26 4.99 24.61
N ARG A 16 8.91 4.54 23.52
CA ARG A 16 10.27 4.01 23.61
C ARG A 16 11.21 4.89 22.82
N ALA A 17 11.94 5.68 23.59
CA ALA A 17 13.08 6.45 23.17
C ALA A 17 14.18 5.56 22.57
N ASN A 18 14.89 6.16 21.62
CA ASN A 18 16.34 6.05 21.43
C ASN A 18 16.86 4.87 20.56
N ARG A 19 17.06 5.17 19.27
CA ARG A 19 18.39 5.01 18.64
C ARG A 19 18.65 6.18 17.72
N ARG A 20 19.65 6.97 18.13
CA ARG A 20 20.17 8.17 17.48
C ARG A 20 20.64 7.84 16.05
N HIS A 21 19.97 8.38 15.05
CA HIS A 21 20.63 8.70 13.78
C HIS A 21 20.95 10.18 13.84
N HIS A 22 22.21 10.45 14.21
CA HIS A 22 22.80 11.77 14.27
C HIS A 22 22.87 12.32 12.84
N ALA A 23 21.84 13.07 12.42
CA ALA A 23 21.95 13.94 11.26
C ALA A 23 22.75 15.17 11.71
N GLY A 24 24.07 15.02 11.79
CA GLY A 24 24.99 16.13 12.01
C GLY A 24 24.90 17.08 10.82
N TYR A 25 24.38 18.27 11.05
CA TYR A 25 24.42 19.38 10.10
C TYR A 25 25.81 20.01 10.18
N ASN A 26 26.74 19.59 9.33
CA ASN A 26 28.03 20.26 9.23
C ASN A 26 27.87 21.53 8.41
N VAL A 27 28.11 22.68 9.06
CA VAL A 27 28.15 24.01 8.46
C VAL A 27 29.43 24.16 7.63
N THR A 28 29.45 23.55 6.46
CA THR A 28 30.42 23.85 5.38
C THR A 28 29.69 23.68 4.05
N GLY A 29 29.57 24.77 3.28
CA GLY A 29 28.71 24.91 2.11
C GLY A 29 29.00 23.95 0.96
N ASN A 30 28.39 22.78 1.01
CA ASN A 30 28.08 21.97 -0.17
C ASN A 30 26.69 21.34 0.07
N GLU A 31 25.66 21.83 -0.63
CA GLU A 31 24.30 21.32 -0.49
C GLU A 31 24.28 19.83 -0.84
N THR A 32 24.22 18.96 0.18
CA THR A 32 23.90 17.56 -0.04
C THR A 32 22.46 17.49 -0.50
N VAL A 33 22.26 17.45 -1.82
CA VAL A 33 20.96 17.13 -2.43
C VAL A 33 20.53 15.78 -1.87
N ALA A 34 19.51 15.78 -1.02
CA ALA A 34 18.97 14.58 -0.42
C ALA A 34 18.58 13.60 -1.54
N ARG A 35 19.17 12.40 -1.54
CA ARG A 35 18.85 11.39 -2.55
C ARG A 35 17.37 10.99 -2.39
N PRO A 36 16.54 11.08 -3.45
CA PRO A 36 15.14 10.75 -3.34
C PRO A 36 14.98 9.30 -2.87
N THR A 37 14.29 9.11 -1.75
CA THR A 37 14.10 7.79 -1.12
C THR A 37 12.96 7.00 -1.78
N LEU A 38 12.15 7.68 -2.60
CA LEU A 38 10.97 7.16 -3.28
C LEU A 38 11.20 7.13 -4.80
N HIS A 39 10.79 6.04 -5.43
CA HIS A 39 10.80 5.88 -6.88
C HIS A 39 9.39 5.53 -7.36
N SER A 40 8.70 6.52 -7.93
CA SER A 40 7.38 6.36 -8.54
C SER A 40 7.50 5.97 -10.01
N ARG A 41 6.59 5.11 -10.48
CA ARG A 41 6.40 4.85 -11.91
C ARG A 41 4.94 4.54 -12.21
N LEU A 42 4.50 4.87 -13.41
CA LEU A 42 3.27 4.32 -13.94
C LEU A 42 3.41 2.80 -14.11
N VAL A 43 2.32 2.08 -13.83
CA VAL A 43 2.21 0.65 -14.11
C VAL A 43 2.02 0.44 -15.61
N ASN A 44 1.09 1.22 -16.18
CA ASN A 44 0.70 1.21 -17.58
C ASN A 44 0.95 2.57 -18.25
N PRO A 45 0.99 2.64 -19.59
CA PRO A 45 0.99 3.91 -20.31
C PRO A 45 -0.26 4.77 -20.00
N PRO A 46 -0.27 6.09 -20.32
CA PRO A 46 -1.35 7.01 -19.96
C PRO A 46 -2.77 6.64 -20.43
N PHE A 47 -2.90 5.77 -21.44
CA PHE A 47 -4.18 5.30 -21.99
C PHE A 47 -4.52 3.86 -21.62
N GLY A 48 -3.69 3.22 -20.80
CA GLY A 48 -3.98 1.90 -20.24
C GLY A 48 -4.66 1.99 -18.88
N ASP A 49 -4.95 0.84 -18.29
CA ASP A 49 -5.58 0.74 -16.99
C ASP A 49 -4.78 1.51 -15.91
N PRO A 50 -5.45 2.32 -15.06
CA PRO A 50 -4.77 3.14 -14.07
C PRO A 50 -3.95 2.37 -13.03
N GLY A 51 -2.76 2.88 -12.75
CA GLY A 51 -1.89 2.30 -11.73
C GLY A 51 -0.60 3.08 -11.55
N VAL A 52 -0.23 3.38 -10.30
CA VAL A 52 1.08 3.94 -9.94
C VAL A 52 1.73 3.09 -8.87
N TYR A 53 2.95 2.62 -9.14
CA TYR A 53 3.77 1.94 -8.15
C TYR A 53 4.80 2.90 -7.58
N VAL A 54 4.87 3.01 -6.25
CA VAL A 54 5.89 3.79 -5.54
C VAL A 54 6.73 2.86 -4.69
N GLY A 55 7.99 2.69 -5.05
CA GLY A 55 8.96 1.88 -4.31
C GLY A 55 9.81 2.72 -3.36
N PHE A 56 10.11 2.18 -2.19
CA PHE A 56 11.12 2.73 -1.28
C PHE A 56 12.47 2.10 -1.59
N MET A 57 13.51 2.89 -1.83
CA MET A 57 14.80 2.38 -2.34
C MET A 57 15.56 1.51 -1.33
N PHE A 58 15.41 1.80 -0.04
CA PHE A 58 16.15 1.14 1.06
C PHE A 58 15.25 0.31 1.98
N GLU A 59 13.98 0.17 1.62
CA GLU A 59 13.02 -0.64 2.35
C GLU A 59 12.39 -1.66 1.40
N LYS A 60 12.06 -2.86 1.90
CA LYS A 60 11.30 -3.86 1.12
C LYS A 60 9.81 -3.51 1.08
N ARG A 61 9.49 -2.23 0.85
CA ARG A 61 8.16 -1.64 0.92
C ARG A 61 7.80 -0.98 -0.41
N GLY A 62 6.52 -1.08 -0.77
CA GLY A 62 5.92 -0.33 -1.87
C GLY A 62 4.51 0.14 -1.53
N LEU A 63 4.10 1.22 -2.18
CA LEU A 63 2.71 1.65 -2.27
C LEU A 63 2.21 1.39 -3.69
N LEU A 64 0.91 1.14 -3.78
CA LEU A 64 0.22 1.02 -5.06
C LEU A 64 -0.99 1.96 -5.04
N PHE A 65 -1.14 2.74 -6.10
CA PHE A 65 -2.32 3.58 -6.32
C PHE A 65 -3.08 3.03 -7.51
N ASP A 66 -4.37 2.83 -7.31
CA ASP A 66 -5.29 2.07 -8.17
C ASP A 66 -4.86 0.63 -8.45
N LEU A 67 -5.81 -0.16 -8.91
CA LEU A 67 -5.67 -1.58 -9.21
C LEU A 67 -6.16 -1.86 -10.63
N GLY A 68 -5.64 -1.13 -11.62
CA GLY A 68 -5.78 -1.52 -13.01
C GLY A 68 -5.00 -2.78 -13.36
N ASP A 69 -4.79 -3.05 -14.65
CA ASP A 69 -3.95 -4.17 -15.07
C ASP A 69 -2.56 -4.09 -14.42
N LEU A 70 -2.27 -5.08 -13.57
CA LEU A 70 -1.00 -5.16 -12.85
C LEU A 70 0.04 -5.99 -13.59
N GLN A 71 -0.27 -6.69 -14.69
CA GLN A 71 0.65 -7.61 -15.39
C GLN A 71 2.07 -7.04 -15.60
N PRO A 72 2.28 -5.74 -15.93
CA PRO A 72 3.62 -5.17 -16.06
C PRO A 72 4.44 -5.09 -14.75
N LEU A 73 3.82 -5.30 -13.59
CA LEU A 73 4.51 -5.46 -12.31
C LEU A 73 4.90 -6.92 -12.10
N SER A 74 6.19 -7.17 -11.87
CA SER A 74 6.64 -8.49 -11.42
C SER A 74 6.10 -8.85 -10.04
N ASP A 75 5.89 -10.14 -9.78
CA ASP A 75 5.39 -10.64 -8.49
C ASP A 75 6.27 -10.18 -7.33
N ARG A 76 7.59 -10.09 -7.54
CA ARG A 76 8.53 -9.57 -6.54
C ARG A 76 8.24 -8.11 -6.15
N LYS A 77 7.80 -7.27 -7.10
CA LYS A 77 7.40 -5.89 -6.80
C LYS A 77 6.06 -5.87 -6.08
N LEU A 78 5.10 -6.67 -6.51
CA LEU A 78 3.79 -6.77 -5.87
C LEU A 78 3.87 -7.27 -4.42
N LEU A 79 4.73 -8.26 -4.15
CA LEU A 79 4.97 -8.74 -2.78
C LEU A 79 5.64 -7.72 -1.86
N ARG A 80 6.22 -6.63 -2.39
CA ARG A 80 6.70 -5.50 -1.57
C ARG A 80 5.57 -4.54 -1.21
N VAL A 81 4.47 -4.54 -1.96
CA VAL A 81 3.31 -3.69 -1.68
C VAL A 81 2.73 -4.08 -0.33
N GLY A 82 2.55 -3.09 0.54
CA GLY A 82 1.85 -3.27 1.81
C GLY A 82 0.58 -2.44 1.91
N HIS A 83 0.46 -1.38 1.11
CA HIS A 83 -0.66 -0.45 1.12
C HIS A 83 -1.10 -0.18 -0.31
N VAL A 84 -2.39 -0.27 -0.55
CA VAL A 84 -3.03 0.02 -1.84
C VAL A 84 -4.11 1.06 -1.63
N PHE A 85 -4.06 2.12 -2.41
CA PHE A 85 -5.04 3.20 -2.39
C PHE A 85 -5.81 3.18 -3.69
N VAL A 86 -7.08 2.81 -3.65
CA VAL A 86 -7.96 2.75 -4.82
C VAL A 86 -8.84 3.98 -4.82
N SER A 87 -8.78 4.79 -5.87
CA SER A 87 -9.55 6.03 -5.96
C SER A 87 -11.05 5.75 -6.05
N HIS A 88 -11.43 4.75 -6.85
CA HIS A 88 -12.80 4.28 -7.05
C HIS A 88 -12.81 2.90 -7.71
N THR A 89 -13.99 2.26 -7.77
CA THR A 89 -14.12 0.86 -8.20
C THR A 89 -14.74 0.72 -9.59
N HIS A 90 -14.33 1.56 -10.54
CA HIS A 90 -14.57 1.26 -11.95
C HIS A 90 -13.70 0.06 -12.38
N MET A 91 -14.08 -0.59 -13.48
CA MET A 91 -13.47 -1.87 -13.89
C MET A 91 -11.95 -1.73 -14.11
N ASP A 92 -11.54 -0.70 -14.81
CA ASP A 92 -10.15 -0.34 -15.14
C ASP A 92 -9.32 0.09 -13.93
N HIS A 93 -9.96 0.51 -12.83
CA HIS A 93 -9.29 0.86 -11.57
C HIS A 93 -9.23 -0.30 -10.56
N PHE A 94 -9.97 -1.39 -10.79
CA PHE A 94 -10.18 -2.45 -9.79
C PHE A 94 -9.94 -3.88 -10.31
N THR A 95 -9.77 -4.07 -11.62
CA THR A 95 -9.56 -5.38 -12.25
C THR A 95 -8.34 -6.14 -11.70
N GLY A 96 -7.29 -5.43 -11.30
CA GLY A 96 -6.04 -5.98 -10.77
C GLY A 96 -6.15 -6.61 -9.38
N LEU A 97 -7.27 -6.45 -8.66
CA LEU A 97 -7.46 -7.05 -7.34
C LEU A 97 -7.28 -8.58 -7.38
N ASP A 98 -7.77 -9.24 -8.42
CA ASP A 98 -7.79 -10.70 -8.51
C ASP A 98 -6.36 -11.26 -8.61
N ARG A 99 -5.51 -10.58 -9.40
CA ARG A 99 -4.09 -10.89 -9.49
C ARG A 99 -3.37 -10.63 -8.16
N LEU A 100 -3.71 -9.54 -7.48
CA LEU A 100 -3.15 -9.19 -6.19
C LEU A 100 -3.47 -10.27 -5.15
N VAL A 101 -4.74 -10.67 -5.05
CA VAL A 101 -5.21 -11.75 -4.16
C VAL A 101 -4.46 -13.04 -4.47
N ARG A 102 -4.37 -13.43 -5.75
CA ARG A 102 -3.66 -14.65 -6.17
C ARG A 102 -2.18 -14.66 -5.74
N ILE A 103 -1.48 -13.54 -5.83
CA ILE A 103 -0.05 -13.44 -5.47
C ILE A 103 0.16 -13.53 -3.95
N PHE A 104 -0.78 -12.97 -3.18
CA PHE A 104 -0.73 -12.94 -1.72
C PHE A 104 -1.32 -14.19 -1.06
N LEU A 105 -2.12 -14.97 -1.78
CA LEU A 105 -2.75 -16.19 -1.28
C LEU A 105 -1.70 -17.17 -0.71
N GLY A 106 -1.97 -17.69 0.49
CA GLY A 106 -1.08 -18.64 1.18
C GLY A 106 0.19 -18.01 1.76
N ARG A 107 0.30 -16.68 1.81
CA ARG A 107 1.43 -15.98 2.41
C ARG A 107 1.04 -15.30 3.71
N GLU A 108 1.91 -15.36 4.70
CA GLU A 108 1.76 -14.63 5.95
C GLU A 108 2.17 -13.16 5.75
N LYS A 109 1.29 -12.38 5.10
CA LYS A 109 1.50 -10.96 4.85
C LYS A 109 0.17 -10.22 4.86
N THR A 110 0.10 -9.18 5.69
CA THR A 110 -1.05 -8.26 5.71
C THR A 110 -0.92 -7.25 4.57
N LEU A 111 -2.03 -7.07 3.84
CA LEU A 111 -2.18 -6.07 2.79
C LEU A 111 -3.28 -5.09 3.18
N HIS A 112 -2.95 -3.81 3.27
CA HIS A 112 -3.91 -2.76 3.62
C HIS A 112 -4.52 -2.16 2.36
N LEU A 113 -5.83 -2.23 2.22
CA LEU A 113 -6.58 -1.64 1.11
C LEU A 113 -7.36 -0.44 1.60
N PHE A 114 -7.27 0.67 0.87
CA PHE A 114 -7.97 1.93 1.15
C PHE A 114 -8.78 2.33 -0.07
N GLY A 115 -9.96 2.90 0.13
CA GLY A 115 -10.78 3.40 -0.95
C GLY A 115 -11.98 4.24 -0.49
N PRO A 116 -12.86 4.64 -1.40
CA PRO A 116 -13.99 5.54 -1.11
C PRO A 116 -15.08 4.85 -0.26
N PRO A 117 -16.14 5.58 0.16
CA PRO A 117 -17.30 4.97 0.82
C PRO A 117 -17.85 3.75 0.06
N GLY A 118 -18.18 2.68 0.80
CA GLY A 118 -18.63 1.39 0.25
C GLY A 118 -17.52 0.54 -0.39
N PHE A 119 -16.25 0.96 -0.34
CA PHE A 119 -15.14 0.19 -0.90
C PHE A 119 -14.95 -1.18 -0.23
N ILE A 120 -15.03 -1.25 1.10
CA ILE A 120 -14.88 -2.52 1.83
C ILE A 120 -15.96 -3.51 1.41
N ASP A 121 -17.21 -3.09 1.26
CA ASP A 121 -18.30 -3.98 0.82
C ASP A 121 -18.03 -4.53 -0.58
N ARG A 122 -17.57 -3.69 -1.51
CA ARG A 122 -17.20 -4.12 -2.87
C ARG A 122 -16.04 -5.12 -2.87
N VAL A 123 -15.01 -4.90 -2.04
CA VAL A 123 -13.91 -5.85 -1.86
C VAL A 123 -14.43 -7.16 -1.27
N SER A 124 -15.24 -7.11 -0.21
CA SER A 124 -15.86 -8.29 0.42
C SER A 124 -16.70 -9.08 -0.58
N HIS A 125 -17.53 -8.42 -1.40
CA HIS A 125 -18.30 -9.08 -2.45
C HIS A 125 -17.42 -9.73 -3.52
N LYS A 126 -16.33 -9.06 -3.94
CA LYS A 126 -15.39 -9.65 -4.91
C LYS A 126 -14.70 -10.88 -4.31
N LEU A 127 -14.28 -10.83 -3.05
CA LEU A 127 -13.67 -11.97 -2.36
C LEU A 127 -14.65 -13.12 -2.16
N ALA A 128 -15.90 -12.83 -1.80
CA ALA A 128 -16.96 -13.82 -1.65
C ALA A 128 -17.32 -14.50 -2.98
N ALA A 129 -17.01 -13.90 -4.13
CA ALA A 129 -17.23 -14.56 -5.43
C ALA A 129 -16.30 -15.79 -5.66
N TYR A 130 -15.30 -16.01 -4.82
CA TYR A 130 -14.38 -17.16 -4.91
C TYR A 130 -14.76 -18.34 -4.02
N THR A 131 -15.83 -18.23 -3.21
CA THR A 131 -16.25 -19.22 -2.21
C THR A 131 -17.77 -19.36 -2.15
#